data_AF-A0A9X5HAH5-F1
#
_entry.id   AF-A0A9X5HAH5-F1
#
_cell.length_a   1.000
_cell.length_b   1.000
_cell.length_c   1.000
_cell.angle_alpha   90.00
_cell.angle_beta   90.00
_cell.angle_gamma   90.00
#
_symmetry.space_group_name_H-M   'P 1'
#
loop_
_entity.id
_entity.type
_entity.pdbx_description
1 polymer ?
#
loop_
_entity_poly.entity_id
_entity_poly.type
_entity_poly.pdbx_seq_one_letter_code
_entity_poly.pdbx_strand_id
1 'polypeptide(L)'
;DDLRTAASALSAHPDRPQALYDYGYACVERGVSHLAVPALREAVRQTGSVAVLRELVSAYEDEGRHRDAADALLAHEAVLADWPDRYLLVYNALLAGDLEQARHRHALLPAPDEDLWRGAHDRLNRMLRRAASAQEAGALDDTDLRGWQFVMGGTVLGTLSPYGFDAGMTGRFAWLHDTHGQCLAGLVRLRAVLDAAGVRARSVSLLPDRDSRILGLAAAEVLGLPAEPFEAGRQDTVVVAYDLGATAGDPRGAAALEHLRERVPGQVLHEHAGCWTDPPPVAADSVTLLHQSAVAPWAGGLRQGADGGVEQGDADPRPEEEIAASVVAADPEPDEGDGRTPADPVEGVAAFVTTVRDAWLRGDRDAVRSTGPVGSSRFL
;
A
#
# COMPACT_ATOMS: atom_id res chain seq x y z
N ASP A 1 -30.51 4.10 -4.70
CA ASP A 1 -31.61 3.84 -5.64
C ASP A 1 -31.16 3.71 -7.09
N ASP A 2 -30.08 4.39 -7.49
CA ASP A 2 -29.63 4.44 -8.90
C ASP A 2 -29.24 3.09 -9.49
N LEU A 3 -28.48 2.25 -8.77
CA LEU A 3 -28.09 0.92 -9.26
C LEU A 3 -29.29 0.02 -9.56
N ARG A 4 -30.33 0.07 -8.71
CA ARG A 4 -31.57 -0.70 -8.92
C ARG A 4 -32.31 -0.22 -10.18
N THR A 5 -32.37 1.09 -10.39
CA THR A 5 -32.96 1.68 -11.60
C THR A 5 -32.19 1.29 -12.84
N ALA A 6 -30.85 1.40 -12.82
CA ALA A 6 -29.99 1.04 -13.93
C ALA A 6 -30.08 -0.46 -14.27
N ALA A 7 -30.07 -1.33 -13.26
CA ALA A 7 -30.26 -2.78 -13.44
C ALA A 7 -31.61 -3.13 -14.07
N SER A 8 -32.68 -2.42 -13.67
CA SER A 8 -34.02 -2.60 -14.26
C SER A 8 -34.07 -2.14 -15.72
N ALA A 9 -33.43 -1.01 -16.03
CA ALA A 9 -33.33 -0.51 -17.40
C ALA A 9 -32.53 -1.44 -18.32
N LEU A 10 -31.40 -1.96 -17.83
CA LEU A 10 -30.60 -2.96 -18.55
C LEU A 10 -31.39 -4.24 -18.78
N SER A 11 -32.14 -4.72 -17.78
CA SER A 11 -32.98 -5.92 -17.91
C SER A 11 -34.08 -5.75 -18.97
N ALA A 12 -34.68 -4.55 -19.06
CA ALA A 12 -35.69 -4.26 -20.07
C ALA A 12 -35.09 -4.09 -21.49
N HIS A 13 -33.84 -3.66 -21.57
CA HIS A 13 -33.17 -3.28 -22.82
C HIS A 13 -31.69 -3.70 -22.84
N PRO A 14 -31.40 -5.01 -22.86
CA PRO A 14 -30.03 -5.53 -22.71
C PRO A 14 -29.08 -5.12 -23.84
N ASP A 15 -29.62 -4.83 -25.03
CA ASP A 15 -28.84 -4.47 -26.21
C ASP A 15 -28.64 -2.95 -26.37
N ARG A 16 -29.10 -2.12 -25.43
CA ARG A 16 -28.92 -0.66 -25.53
C ARG A 16 -27.59 -0.24 -24.89
N PRO A 17 -26.65 0.36 -25.65
CA PRO A 17 -25.37 0.80 -25.10
C PRO A 17 -25.48 1.71 -23.88
N GLN A 18 -26.48 2.62 -23.88
CA GLN A 18 -26.71 3.51 -22.75
C GLN A 18 -27.11 2.75 -21.48
N ALA A 19 -27.94 1.71 -21.59
CA ALA A 19 -28.36 0.93 -20.43
C ALA A 19 -27.21 0.10 -19.86
N LEU A 20 -26.32 -0.40 -20.72
CA LEU A 20 -25.07 -1.07 -20.32
C LEU A 20 -24.12 -0.10 -19.60
N TYR A 21 -23.94 1.10 -20.15
CA TYR A 21 -23.14 2.16 -19.54
C TYR A 21 -23.69 2.60 -18.18
N ASP A 22 -24.98 2.94 -18.09
CA ASP A 22 -25.61 3.42 -16.86
C ASP A 22 -25.52 2.37 -15.73
N TYR A 23 -25.68 1.09 -16.08
CA TYR A 23 -25.50 -0.01 -15.14
C TYR A 23 -24.04 -0.12 -14.68
N GLY A 24 -23.09 -0.11 -15.62
CA GLY A 24 -21.67 -0.17 -15.31
C GLY A 24 -21.21 0.97 -14.41
N TYR A 25 -21.57 2.20 -14.77
CA TYR A 25 -21.31 3.40 -13.97
C TYR A 25 -21.88 3.28 -12.56
N ALA A 26 -23.15 2.86 -12.42
CA ALA A 26 -23.77 2.67 -11.12
C ALA A 26 -23.13 1.55 -10.29
N CYS A 27 -22.53 0.54 -10.92
CA CYS A 27 -21.76 -0.49 -10.22
C CYS A 27 -20.44 0.05 -9.66
N VAL A 28 -19.69 0.83 -10.45
CA VAL A 28 -18.43 1.47 -10.03
C VAL A 28 -18.68 2.41 -8.84
N GLU A 29 -19.66 3.31 -8.95
CA GLU A 29 -20.04 4.26 -7.89
C GLU A 29 -20.48 3.59 -6.58
N ARG A 30 -20.82 2.30 -6.61
CA ARG A 30 -21.23 1.52 -5.42
C ARG A 30 -20.16 0.53 -4.94
N GLY A 31 -18.96 0.57 -5.52
CA GLY A 31 -17.86 -0.32 -5.14
C GLY A 31 -18.11 -1.78 -5.47
N VAL A 32 -18.91 -2.07 -6.51
CA VAL A 32 -19.18 -3.43 -7.01
C VAL A 32 -18.70 -3.57 -8.46
N SER A 33 -17.48 -3.10 -8.70
CA SER A 33 -16.86 -2.95 -10.03
C SER A 33 -16.76 -4.27 -10.81
N HIS A 34 -16.61 -5.42 -10.15
CA HIS A 34 -16.68 -6.74 -10.79
C HIS A 34 -17.98 -6.98 -11.59
N LEU A 35 -19.11 -6.40 -11.16
CA LEU A 35 -20.38 -6.48 -11.89
C LEU A 35 -20.42 -5.51 -13.10
N ALA A 36 -19.66 -4.43 -13.05
CA ALA A 36 -19.60 -3.43 -14.12
C ALA A 36 -18.88 -3.97 -15.37
N VAL A 37 -17.82 -4.75 -15.17
CA VAL A 37 -16.89 -5.17 -16.24
C VAL A 37 -17.60 -5.81 -17.44
N PRO A 38 -18.49 -6.81 -17.30
CA PRO A 38 -19.15 -7.42 -18.46
C PRO A 38 -20.00 -6.43 -19.25
N ALA A 39 -20.75 -5.55 -18.57
CA ALA A 39 -21.62 -4.58 -19.23
C ALA A 39 -20.82 -3.49 -19.95
N LEU A 40 -19.78 -2.95 -19.31
CA LEU A 40 -18.93 -1.91 -19.89
C LEU A 40 -18.12 -2.44 -21.07
N ARG A 41 -17.60 -3.67 -21.02
CA ARG A 41 -16.93 -4.32 -22.17
C ARG A 41 -17.85 -4.38 -23.39
N GLU A 42 -19.09 -4.79 -23.18
CA GLU A 42 -20.07 -4.88 -24.25
C GLU A 42 -20.45 -3.49 -24.80
N ALA A 43 -20.62 -2.49 -23.93
CA ALA A 43 -20.87 -1.12 -24.35
C ALA A 43 -19.70 -0.52 -25.17
N VAL A 44 -18.43 -0.78 -24.78
CA VAL A 44 -17.25 -0.41 -25.58
C VAL A 44 -17.29 -1.09 -26.94
N ARG A 45 -17.56 -2.39 -26.99
CA ARG A 45 -17.65 -3.15 -28.25
C ARG A 45 -18.70 -2.58 -29.21
N GLN A 46 -19.85 -2.13 -28.68
CA GLN A 46 -20.94 -1.59 -29.50
C GLN A 46 -20.69 -0.15 -29.97
N THR A 47 -19.95 0.65 -29.19
CA THR A 47 -19.86 2.11 -29.42
C THR A 47 -18.49 2.60 -29.86
N GLY A 48 -17.41 1.92 -29.46
CA GLY A 48 -16.04 2.42 -29.59
C GLY A 48 -15.78 3.71 -28.79
N SER A 49 -16.67 4.07 -27.85
CA SER A 49 -16.61 5.34 -27.13
C SER A 49 -15.48 5.35 -26.10
N VAL A 50 -14.60 6.35 -26.18
CA VAL A 50 -13.52 6.57 -25.20
C VAL A 50 -14.08 6.85 -23.81
N ALA A 51 -15.24 7.50 -23.70
CA ALA A 51 -15.87 7.74 -22.40
C ALA A 51 -16.27 6.43 -21.70
N VAL A 52 -16.83 5.48 -22.46
CA VAL A 52 -17.19 4.15 -21.93
C VAL A 52 -15.93 3.33 -21.62
N LEU A 53 -14.88 3.47 -22.45
CA LEU A 53 -13.59 2.84 -22.20
C LEU A 53 -12.95 3.30 -20.89
N ARG A 54 -13.03 4.59 -20.57
CA ARG A 54 -12.53 5.13 -19.29
C ARG A 54 -13.24 4.50 -18.09
N GLU A 55 -14.57 4.39 -18.14
CA GLU A 55 -15.31 3.71 -17.08
C GLU A 55 -14.94 2.22 -16.95
N LEU A 56 -14.70 1.54 -18.09
CA LEU A 56 -14.21 0.15 -18.06
C LEU A 56 -12.82 0.06 -17.42
N VAL A 57 -11.93 1.00 -17.70
CA VAL A 57 -10.59 1.08 -17.09
C VAL A 57 -10.71 1.29 -15.58
N SER A 58 -11.56 2.21 -15.12
CA SER A 58 -11.81 2.42 -13.68
C SER A 58 -12.30 1.12 -13.02
N ALA A 59 -13.24 0.40 -13.64
CA ALA A 59 -13.74 -0.86 -13.11
C ALA A 59 -12.65 -1.96 -13.06
N TYR A 60 -11.70 -1.96 -14.00
CA TYR A 60 -10.55 -2.87 -13.93
C TYR A 60 -9.56 -2.48 -12.84
N GLU A 61 -9.28 -1.18 -12.65
CA GLU A 61 -8.38 -0.68 -11.61
C GLU A 61 -8.90 -1.02 -10.21
N ASP A 62 -10.20 -0.84 -9.94
CA ASP A 62 -10.84 -1.19 -8.66
C ASP A 62 -10.70 -2.69 -8.32
N GLU A 63 -10.65 -3.55 -9.34
CA GLU A 63 -10.49 -5.00 -9.19
C GLU A 63 -9.02 -5.45 -9.27
N GLY A 64 -8.06 -4.51 -9.35
CA GLY A 64 -6.63 -4.80 -9.49
C GLY A 64 -6.24 -5.42 -10.84
N ARG A 65 -7.13 -5.36 -11.84
CA ARG A 65 -6.97 -5.98 -13.17
C ARG A 65 -6.22 -5.05 -14.14
N HIS A 66 -5.06 -4.55 -13.71
CA HIS A 66 -4.28 -3.56 -14.47
C HIS A 66 -3.85 -4.05 -15.86
N ARG A 67 -3.60 -5.36 -16.03
CA ARG A 67 -3.29 -5.92 -17.36
C ARG A 67 -4.47 -5.82 -18.32
N ASP A 68 -5.67 -6.15 -17.86
CA ASP A 68 -6.89 -6.02 -18.69
C ASP A 68 -7.16 -4.55 -19.05
N ALA A 69 -6.90 -3.61 -18.12
CA ALA A 69 -7.01 -2.18 -18.38
C ALA A 69 -6.02 -1.71 -19.46
N ALA A 70 -4.74 -2.10 -19.34
CA ALA A 70 -3.71 -1.77 -20.32
C ALA A 70 -4.03 -2.35 -21.71
N ASP A 71 -4.45 -3.61 -21.78
CA ASP A 71 -4.83 -4.27 -23.03
C ASP A 71 -6.03 -3.59 -23.70
N ALA A 72 -7.04 -3.19 -22.91
CA ALA A 72 -8.22 -2.48 -23.41
C ALA A 72 -7.87 -1.10 -23.98
N LEU A 73 -7.00 -0.35 -23.30
CA LEU A 73 -6.50 0.95 -23.77
C LEU A 73 -5.65 0.80 -25.04
N LEU A 74 -4.74 -0.18 -25.05
CA LEU A 74 -3.88 -0.45 -26.20
C LEU A 74 -4.68 -0.81 -27.46
N ALA A 75 -5.75 -1.59 -27.31
CA ALA A 75 -6.65 -1.92 -28.42
C ALA A 75 -7.33 -0.68 -29.05
N HIS A 76 -7.37 0.45 -28.33
CA HIS A 76 -7.98 1.71 -28.76
C HIS A 76 -6.94 2.85 -28.86
N GLU A 77 -5.65 2.55 -28.93
CA GLU A 77 -4.54 3.54 -28.85
C GLU A 77 -4.69 4.72 -29.83
N ALA A 78 -5.25 4.47 -31.02
CA ALA A 78 -5.41 5.46 -32.08
C ALA A 78 -6.34 6.63 -31.74
N VAL A 79 -7.26 6.47 -30.78
CA VAL A 79 -8.26 7.48 -30.39
C VAL A 79 -7.99 8.08 -29.01
N LEU A 80 -6.92 7.67 -28.34
CA LEU A 80 -6.57 8.12 -27.00
C LEU A 80 -5.98 9.53 -27.04
N ALA A 81 -6.47 10.41 -26.16
CA ALA A 81 -5.80 11.67 -25.87
C ALA A 81 -4.52 11.42 -25.05
N ASP A 82 -3.57 12.34 -25.08
CA ASP A 82 -2.36 12.22 -24.25
C ASP A 82 -2.73 12.19 -22.76
N TRP A 83 -3.65 13.07 -22.35
CA TRP A 83 -4.18 13.15 -20.99
C TRP A 83 -5.72 13.07 -21.00
N PRO A 84 -6.36 12.20 -20.18
CA PRO A 84 -5.76 11.22 -19.28
C PRO A 84 -5.42 9.86 -19.94
N ASP A 85 -5.82 9.61 -21.18
CA ASP A 85 -5.93 8.24 -21.69
C ASP A 85 -4.60 7.51 -21.84
N ARG A 86 -3.61 8.14 -22.49
CA ARG A 86 -2.28 7.55 -22.62
C ARG A 86 -1.55 7.50 -21.28
N TYR A 87 -1.80 8.47 -20.39
CA TYR A 87 -1.37 8.38 -18.99
C TYR A 87 -1.89 7.10 -18.31
N LEU A 88 -3.20 6.80 -18.43
CA LEU A 88 -3.80 5.58 -17.87
C LEU A 88 -3.18 4.32 -18.47
N LEU A 89 -2.83 4.33 -19.77
CA LEU A 89 -2.16 3.19 -20.40
C LEU A 89 -0.78 2.95 -19.78
N VAL A 90 0.03 4.00 -19.60
CA VAL A 90 1.34 3.85 -18.96
C VAL A 90 1.20 3.37 -17.52
N TYR A 91 0.28 3.98 -16.77
CA TYR A 91 0.05 3.65 -15.36
C TYR A 91 -0.37 2.20 -15.17
N ASN A 92 -1.33 1.72 -15.96
CA ASN A 92 -1.81 0.35 -15.91
C ASN A 92 -0.78 -0.66 -16.43
N ALA A 93 -0.02 -0.33 -17.49
CA ALA A 93 1.08 -1.19 -17.94
C ALA A 93 2.13 -1.38 -16.83
N LEU A 94 2.48 -0.29 -16.12
CA LEU A 94 3.40 -0.34 -14.99
C LEU A 94 2.85 -1.21 -13.86
N LEU A 95 1.60 -0.99 -13.43
CA LEU A 95 0.99 -1.76 -12.34
C LEU A 95 0.66 -3.21 -12.75
N ALA A 96 0.62 -3.52 -14.04
CA ALA A 96 0.55 -4.87 -14.57
C ALA A 96 1.92 -5.58 -14.64
N GLY A 97 3.01 -4.90 -14.26
CA GLY A 97 4.37 -5.44 -14.35
C GLY A 97 5.02 -5.36 -15.74
N ASP A 98 4.35 -4.77 -16.73
CA ASP A 98 4.89 -4.59 -18.08
C ASP A 98 5.72 -3.30 -18.18
N LEU A 99 6.93 -3.36 -17.60
CA LEU A 99 7.85 -2.23 -17.55
C LEU A 99 8.37 -1.82 -18.94
N GLU A 100 8.46 -2.76 -19.88
CA GLU A 100 8.86 -2.46 -21.26
C GLU A 100 7.81 -1.58 -21.92
N GLN A 101 6.55 -2.00 -21.89
CA GLN A 101 5.44 -1.24 -22.46
C GLN A 101 5.25 0.09 -21.74
N ALA A 102 5.31 0.11 -20.40
CA ALA A 102 5.20 1.33 -19.63
C ALA A 102 6.27 2.36 -20.03
N ARG A 103 7.55 1.96 -20.15
CA ARG A 103 8.63 2.85 -20.57
C ARG A 103 8.47 3.34 -22.00
N HIS A 104 8.12 2.44 -22.91
CA HIS A 104 7.95 2.78 -24.32
C HIS A 104 6.82 3.81 -24.50
N ARG A 105 5.68 3.60 -23.84
CA ARG A 105 4.54 4.53 -23.89
C ARG A 105 4.79 5.82 -23.13
N HIS A 106 5.51 5.77 -22.01
CA HIS A 106 5.93 6.97 -21.28
C HIS A 106 6.81 7.89 -22.14
N ALA A 107 7.73 7.33 -22.93
CA ALA A 107 8.59 8.11 -23.81
C ALA A 107 7.82 8.84 -24.93
N LEU A 108 6.60 8.40 -25.23
CA LEU A 108 5.70 9.02 -26.22
C LEU A 108 4.69 9.99 -25.60
N LEU A 109 4.54 10.00 -24.27
CA LEU A 109 3.61 10.85 -23.55
C LEU A 109 4.23 12.24 -23.35
N PRO A 110 3.69 13.31 -23.95
CA PRO A 110 4.18 14.66 -23.71
C PRO A 110 3.86 15.13 -22.28
N ALA A 111 4.64 16.11 -21.81
CA ALA A 111 4.33 16.81 -20.57
C ALA A 111 2.92 17.43 -20.63
N PRO A 112 2.16 17.44 -19.52
CA PRO A 112 0.81 17.98 -19.52
C PRO A 112 0.80 19.52 -19.62
N ASP A 113 -0.08 20.04 -20.46
CA ASP A 113 -0.35 21.48 -20.55
C ASP A 113 -1.13 21.98 -19.31
N GLU A 114 -2.12 21.20 -18.89
CA GLU A 114 -3.02 21.52 -17.77
C GLU A 114 -2.39 21.21 -16.40
N ASP A 115 -2.54 22.14 -15.44
CA ASP A 115 -2.02 21.99 -14.07
C ASP A 115 -2.54 20.72 -13.36
N LEU A 116 -3.78 20.33 -13.65
CA LEU A 116 -4.45 19.17 -13.06
C LEU A 116 -3.65 17.86 -13.24
N TRP A 117 -2.93 17.72 -14.36
CA TRP A 117 -2.23 16.48 -14.71
C TRP A 117 -0.75 16.46 -14.28
N ARG A 118 -0.19 17.57 -13.79
CA ARG A 118 1.22 17.64 -13.38
C ARG A 118 1.54 16.65 -12.26
N GLY A 119 0.65 16.52 -11.27
CA GLY A 119 0.82 15.56 -10.17
C GLY A 119 0.85 14.10 -10.65
N ALA A 120 -0.03 13.74 -11.59
CA ALA A 120 -0.08 12.40 -12.18
C ALA A 120 1.19 12.10 -13.01
N HIS A 121 1.65 13.08 -13.79
CA HIS A 121 2.91 13.00 -14.53
C HIS A 121 4.13 12.81 -13.61
N ASP A 122 4.22 13.60 -12.54
CA ASP A 122 5.33 13.50 -11.60
C ASP A 122 5.32 12.19 -10.83
N ARG A 123 4.13 11.69 -10.44
CA ARG A 123 3.96 10.36 -9.84
C ARG A 123 4.49 9.27 -10.77
N LEU A 124 4.08 9.28 -12.03
CA LEU A 124 4.51 8.28 -13.00
C LEU A 124 6.02 8.28 -13.23
N ASN A 125 6.62 9.48 -13.35
CA ASN A 125 8.06 9.64 -13.42
C ASN A 125 8.78 9.08 -12.18
N ARG A 126 8.23 9.28 -10.97
CA ARG A 126 8.77 8.69 -9.74
C ARG A 126 8.67 7.17 -9.75
N MET A 127 7.53 6.60 -10.12
CA MET A 127 7.33 5.15 -10.19
C MET A 127 8.32 4.50 -11.17
N LEU A 128 8.51 5.07 -12.37
CA LEU A 128 9.47 4.55 -13.35
C LEU A 128 10.93 4.65 -12.89
N ARG A 129 11.31 5.74 -12.20
CA ARG A 129 12.64 5.86 -11.58
C ARG A 129 12.86 4.83 -10.49
N ARG A 130 11.85 4.61 -9.64
CA ARG A 130 11.88 3.59 -8.59
C ARG A 130 11.96 2.19 -9.18
N ALA A 131 11.24 1.91 -10.27
CA ALA A 131 11.32 0.64 -10.99
C ALA A 131 12.72 0.39 -11.55
N ALA A 132 13.36 1.41 -12.15
CA ALA A 132 14.75 1.29 -12.59
C ALA A 132 15.70 0.95 -11.42
N SER A 133 15.55 1.62 -10.27
CA SER A 133 16.38 1.34 -9.08
C SER A 133 16.11 -0.04 -8.49
N ALA A 134 14.84 -0.47 -8.43
CA ALA A 134 14.45 -1.76 -7.87
C ALA A 134 14.93 -2.94 -8.74
N GLN A 135 14.99 -2.78 -10.07
CA GLN A 135 15.57 -3.79 -10.97
C GLN A 135 17.08 -4.01 -10.77
N GLU A 136 17.79 -3.04 -10.17
CA GLU A 136 19.19 -3.23 -9.78
C GLU A 136 19.30 -4.06 -8.48
N ALA A 137 18.26 -4.04 -7.64
CA ALA A 137 18.22 -4.71 -6.34
C ALA A 137 17.62 -6.13 -6.40
N GLY A 138 16.78 -6.42 -7.39
CA GLY A 138 16.04 -7.67 -7.51
C GLY A 138 15.44 -7.88 -8.90
N ALA A 139 14.70 -8.98 -9.07
CA ALA A 139 14.12 -9.36 -10.37
C ALA A 139 12.97 -8.43 -10.79
N LEU A 140 12.24 -7.87 -9.83
CA LEU A 140 11.01 -7.10 -10.06
C LEU A 140 9.97 -7.86 -10.91
N ASP A 141 9.87 -9.18 -10.69
CA ASP A 141 8.88 -10.06 -11.30
C ASP A 141 7.57 -10.08 -10.47
N ASP A 142 6.66 -11.00 -10.79
CA ASP A 142 5.36 -11.15 -10.12
C ASP A 142 5.47 -11.76 -8.70
N THR A 143 6.67 -12.06 -8.23
CA THR A 143 6.95 -12.56 -6.87
C THR A 143 7.71 -11.55 -6.00
N ASP A 144 8.29 -10.51 -6.59
CA ASP A 144 9.08 -9.50 -5.89
C ASP A 144 8.21 -8.44 -5.20
N LEU A 145 7.55 -8.85 -4.11
CA LEU A 145 6.67 -7.98 -3.33
C LEU A 145 7.38 -6.72 -2.84
N ARG A 146 8.62 -6.86 -2.34
CA ARG A 146 9.40 -5.74 -1.79
C ARG A 146 9.73 -4.72 -2.86
N GLY A 147 10.18 -5.17 -4.03
CA GLY A 147 10.44 -4.31 -5.19
C GLY A 147 9.19 -3.53 -5.59
N TRP A 148 8.04 -4.20 -5.72
CA TRP A 148 6.80 -3.54 -6.15
C TRP A 148 6.21 -2.57 -5.12
N GLN A 149 6.31 -2.84 -3.82
CA GLN A 149 5.95 -1.86 -2.79
C GLN A 149 6.77 -0.57 -2.90
N PHE A 150 8.06 -0.72 -3.17
CA PHE A 150 8.93 0.43 -3.41
C PHE A 150 8.56 1.16 -4.71
N VAL A 151 8.26 0.45 -5.80
CA VAL A 151 7.87 1.07 -7.08
C VAL A 151 6.62 1.94 -6.92
N MET A 152 5.57 1.39 -6.30
CA MET A 152 4.27 2.06 -6.21
C MET A 152 4.30 3.27 -5.25
N GLY A 153 4.67 3.04 -3.99
CA GLY A 153 4.60 4.06 -2.94
C GLY A 153 5.94 4.73 -2.64
N GLY A 154 7.06 4.09 -2.99
CA GLY A 154 8.36 4.42 -2.40
C GLY A 154 8.52 3.81 -1.00
N THR A 155 7.67 2.86 -0.64
CA THR A 155 7.63 2.21 0.66
C THR A 155 8.62 1.04 0.69
N VAL A 156 9.53 1.04 1.67
CA VAL A 156 10.42 -0.10 1.91
C VAL A 156 9.69 -1.12 2.79
N LEU A 157 9.42 -2.32 2.25
CA LEU A 157 8.87 -3.44 2.99
C LEU A 157 9.95 -4.16 3.80
N GLY A 158 9.80 -4.17 5.12
CA GLY A 158 10.74 -4.74 6.07
C GLY A 158 10.75 -6.26 6.03
N THR A 159 9.58 -6.90 6.12
CA THR A 159 9.44 -8.34 6.40
C THR A 159 8.50 -8.99 5.40
N LEU A 160 8.92 -10.11 4.83
CA LEU A 160 8.05 -11.03 4.11
C LEU A 160 7.44 -12.04 5.10
N SER A 161 6.14 -12.27 5.02
CA SER A 161 5.47 -13.30 5.81
C SER A 161 6.11 -14.67 5.53
N PRO A 162 6.48 -15.43 6.57
CA PRO A 162 7.11 -16.73 6.39
C PRO A 162 6.09 -17.85 6.06
N TYR A 163 4.83 -17.48 5.78
CA TYR A 163 3.72 -18.39 5.50
C TYR A 163 3.06 -18.12 4.16
N GLY A 164 2.65 -19.18 3.46
CA GLY A 164 1.68 -19.08 2.37
C GLY A 164 2.22 -18.42 1.10
N PHE A 165 3.53 -18.30 0.94
CA PHE A 165 4.17 -17.72 -0.25
C PHE A 165 3.65 -18.36 -1.54
N ASP A 166 3.79 -19.69 -1.67
CA ASP A 166 3.30 -20.47 -2.82
C ASP A 166 1.77 -20.62 -2.85
N ALA A 167 1.07 -20.26 -1.78
CA ALA A 167 -0.39 -20.27 -1.70
C ALA A 167 -1.00 -18.94 -2.18
N GLY A 168 -0.19 -18.09 -2.80
CA GLY A 168 -0.62 -16.81 -3.35
C GLY A 168 -0.72 -15.70 -2.32
N MET A 169 -0.04 -15.77 -1.18
CA MET A 169 0.14 -14.60 -0.29
C MET A 169 1.42 -13.82 -0.61
N THR A 170 2.40 -14.50 -1.20
CA THR A 170 3.63 -13.91 -1.75
C THR A 170 4.32 -12.95 -0.78
N GLY A 171 4.41 -13.33 0.49
CA GLY A 171 5.05 -12.55 1.55
C GLY A 171 4.12 -11.60 2.33
N ARG A 172 2.79 -11.64 2.12
CA ARG A 172 1.80 -10.90 2.92
C ARG A 172 1.16 -11.80 4.00
N PHE A 173 0.79 -11.23 5.13
CA PHE A 173 0.00 -11.90 6.15
C PHE A 173 -1.49 -11.84 5.81
N ALA A 174 -2.21 -12.96 5.91
CA ALA A 174 -3.67 -12.96 5.82
C ALA A 174 -4.26 -12.45 7.14
N TRP A 175 -4.05 -13.22 8.20
CA TRP A 175 -4.38 -12.85 9.57
C TRP A 175 -3.10 -12.79 10.40
N LEU A 176 -2.86 -11.65 11.05
CA LEU A 176 -1.75 -11.43 11.95
C LEU A 176 -2.28 -11.34 13.38
N HIS A 177 -1.88 -12.30 14.21
CA HIS A 177 -1.87 -12.12 15.66
C HIS A 177 -0.48 -11.64 16.03
N ASP A 178 -0.33 -10.33 16.18
CA ASP A 178 0.98 -9.74 16.34
C ASP A 178 1.54 -10.02 17.75
N THR A 179 2.86 -9.90 17.90
CA THR A 179 3.55 -10.14 19.16
C THR A 179 4.55 -9.03 19.47
N HIS A 180 4.90 -8.88 20.75
CA HIS A 180 5.98 -7.98 21.15
C HIS A 180 7.32 -8.29 20.44
N GLY A 181 7.62 -9.57 20.20
CA GLY A 181 8.82 -10.00 19.49
C GLY A 181 8.83 -9.57 18.03
N GLN A 182 7.70 -9.72 17.33
CA GLN A 182 7.53 -9.27 15.95
C GLN A 182 7.60 -7.73 15.83
N CYS A 183 7.02 -7.00 16.79
CA CYS A 183 7.21 -5.56 16.93
C CYS A 183 8.69 -5.19 17.06
N LEU A 184 9.44 -5.85 17.95
CA LEU A 184 10.87 -5.60 18.13
C LEU A 184 11.68 -5.95 16.87
N ALA A 185 11.40 -7.07 16.21
CA ALA A 185 12.03 -7.46 14.96
C ALA A 185 11.80 -6.40 13.85
N GLY A 186 10.59 -5.84 13.79
CA GLY A 186 10.26 -4.71 12.92
C GLY A 186 11.11 -3.46 13.20
N LEU A 187 11.27 -3.10 14.47
CA LEU A 187 12.09 -1.94 14.87
C LEU A 187 13.59 -2.16 14.59
N VAL A 188 14.10 -3.39 14.76
CA VAL A 188 15.47 -3.75 14.37
C VAL A 188 15.67 -3.62 12.85
N ARG A 189 14.69 -4.04 12.05
CA ARG A 189 14.72 -3.85 10.59
C ARG A 189 14.61 -2.37 10.20
N LEU A 190 13.77 -1.59 10.86
CA LEU A 190 13.70 -0.14 10.66
C LEU A 190 15.08 0.51 10.89
N ARG A 191 15.78 0.13 11.96
CA ARG A 191 17.16 0.60 12.19
C ARG A 191 18.08 0.26 11.01
N ALA A 192 18.05 -0.99 10.53
CA ALA A 192 18.84 -1.41 9.39
C ALA A 192 18.51 -0.63 8.10
N VAL A 193 17.22 -0.32 7.86
CA VAL A 193 16.75 0.52 6.76
C VAL A 193 17.34 1.92 6.86
N LEU A 194 17.24 2.57 8.03
CA LEU A 194 17.78 3.91 8.26
C LEU A 194 19.29 3.96 8.08
N ASP A 195 20.02 2.97 8.61
CA ASP A 195 21.47 2.85 8.51
C ASP A 195 21.92 2.65 7.04
N ALA A 196 21.27 1.74 6.31
CA ALA A 196 21.58 1.45 4.91
C ALA A 196 21.32 2.66 3.98
N ALA A 197 20.26 3.41 4.27
CA ALA A 197 19.95 4.65 3.55
C ALA A 197 20.84 5.84 3.95
N GLY A 198 21.57 5.73 5.06
CA GLY A 198 22.36 6.84 5.61
C GLY A 198 21.51 7.97 6.21
N VAL A 199 20.27 7.68 6.60
CA VAL A 199 19.38 8.66 7.24
C VAL A 199 19.77 8.85 8.70
N ARG A 200 19.91 10.11 9.13
CA ARG A 200 20.38 10.46 10.48
C ARG A 200 19.30 11.22 11.25
N ALA A 201 18.29 10.50 11.71
CA ALA A 201 17.27 11.06 12.59
C ALA A 201 17.87 11.46 13.95
N ARG A 202 17.26 12.47 14.57
CA ARG A 202 17.64 13.05 15.88
C ARG A 202 16.58 12.83 16.95
N SER A 203 15.39 12.37 16.59
CA SER A 203 14.31 12.03 17.52
C SER A 203 13.33 11.04 16.90
N VAL A 204 12.52 10.41 17.75
CA VAL A 204 11.29 9.72 17.36
C VAL A 204 10.10 10.60 17.70
N SER A 205 9.23 10.88 16.72
CA SER A 205 8.02 11.67 16.92
C SER A 205 6.82 10.77 17.22
N LEU A 206 6.25 10.92 18.40
CA LEU A 206 5.14 10.13 18.90
C LEU A 206 3.80 10.65 18.36
N LEU A 207 3.11 9.82 17.59
CA LEU A 207 1.71 10.07 17.18
C LEU A 207 0.77 10.07 18.41
N PRO A 208 -0.45 10.63 18.29
CA PRO A 208 -1.32 10.83 19.44
C PRO A 208 -2.12 9.58 19.86
N ASP A 209 -2.26 8.58 18.99
CA ASP A 209 -2.98 7.34 19.29
C ASP A 209 -2.13 6.37 20.12
N ARG A 210 -2.79 5.59 20.99
CA ARG A 210 -2.12 4.74 21.99
C ARG A 210 -1.17 3.72 21.38
N ASP A 211 -1.59 3.02 20.34
CA ASP A 211 -0.84 1.94 19.73
C ASP A 211 0.47 2.46 19.11
N SER A 212 0.38 3.58 18.39
CA SER A 212 1.54 4.26 17.83
C SER A 212 2.43 4.88 18.90
N ARG A 213 1.88 5.34 20.04
CA ARG A 213 2.69 5.81 21.19
C ARG A 213 3.51 4.69 21.81
N ILE A 214 2.90 3.53 22.05
CA ILE A 214 3.59 2.35 22.60
C ILE A 214 4.76 1.98 21.68
N LEU A 215 4.50 1.84 20.39
CA LEU A 215 5.54 1.44 19.45
C LEU A 215 6.60 2.54 19.23
N GLY A 216 6.20 3.82 19.22
CA GLY A 216 7.11 4.94 19.12
C GLY A 216 8.06 5.07 20.32
N LEU A 217 7.58 4.79 21.53
CA LEU A 217 8.43 4.73 22.72
C LEU A 217 9.45 3.57 22.63
N ALA A 218 9.02 2.40 22.19
CA ALA A 218 9.94 1.27 21.96
C ALA A 218 10.96 1.59 20.86
N ALA A 219 10.54 2.26 19.78
CA ALA A 219 11.42 2.68 18.70
C ALA A 219 12.49 3.67 19.17
N ALA A 220 12.14 4.61 20.06
CA ALA A 220 13.07 5.57 20.64
C ALA A 220 14.22 4.86 21.38
N GLU A 221 13.89 3.85 22.18
CA GLU A 221 14.88 3.03 22.88
C GLU A 221 15.74 2.20 21.91
N VAL A 222 15.14 1.52 20.93
CA VAL A 222 15.87 0.68 19.95
C VAL A 222 16.83 1.51 19.07
N LEU A 223 16.42 2.72 18.71
CA LEU A 223 17.22 3.65 17.90
C LEU A 223 18.20 4.49 18.73
N GLY A 224 18.06 4.50 20.06
CA GLY A 224 18.85 5.36 20.95
C GLY A 224 18.60 6.86 20.73
N LEU A 225 17.34 7.22 20.47
CA LEU A 225 16.91 8.60 20.16
C LEU A 225 15.91 9.11 21.20
N PRO A 226 15.83 10.43 21.46
CA PRO A 226 14.78 10.98 22.31
C PRO A 226 13.39 10.82 21.66
N ALA A 227 12.39 10.47 22.49
CA ALA A 227 10.99 10.45 22.11
C ALA A 227 10.36 11.83 22.35
N GLU A 228 9.73 12.40 21.33
CA GLU A 228 9.13 13.73 21.36
C GLU A 228 7.68 13.66 20.87
N PRO A 229 6.72 14.42 21.43
CA PRO A 229 5.38 14.52 20.84
C PRO A 229 5.44 14.95 19.38
N PHE A 230 4.57 14.41 18.52
CA PHE A 230 4.52 14.82 17.11
C PHE A 230 4.27 16.33 16.96
N GLU A 231 5.10 16.95 16.12
CA GLU A 231 4.95 18.34 15.70
C GLU A 231 5.10 18.43 14.18
N ALA A 232 4.14 19.10 13.53
CA ALA A 232 4.18 19.33 12.09
C ALA A 232 5.45 20.09 11.70
N GLY A 233 6.08 19.70 10.59
CA GLY A 233 7.30 20.36 10.10
C GLY A 233 8.60 19.95 10.80
N ARG A 234 8.57 19.04 11.78
CA ARG A 234 9.81 18.55 12.43
C ARG A 234 10.69 17.78 11.44
N GLN A 235 11.92 18.27 11.27
CA GLN A 235 12.96 17.66 10.45
C GLN A 235 13.74 16.59 11.20
N ASP A 236 14.44 15.73 10.46
CA ASP A 236 15.34 14.70 10.99
C ASP A 236 14.69 13.84 12.09
N THR A 237 13.50 13.31 11.85
CA THR A 237 12.75 12.54 12.84
C THR A 237 12.14 11.29 12.22
N VAL A 238 12.02 10.23 13.02
CA VAL A 238 11.24 9.05 12.64
C VAL A 238 9.87 9.17 13.29
N VAL A 239 8.81 9.21 12.49
CA VAL A 239 7.44 9.10 12.96
C VAL A 239 7.04 7.64 12.89
N VAL A 240 6.61 7.05 14.00
CA VAL A 240 6.28 5.63 14.09
C VAL A 240 4.80 5.47 14.36
N ALA A 241 4.13 4.76 13.47
CA ALA A 241 2.76 4.31 13.61
C ALA A 241 2.72 2.79 13.79
N TYR A 242 1.81 2.30 14.64
CA TYR A 242 1.51 0.88 14.64
C TYR A 242 0.71 0.51 13.37
N ASP A 243 -0.42 1.19 13.14
CA ASP A 243 -1.31 1.04 11.97
C ASP A 243 -1.84 2.43 11.59
N LEU A 244 -1.50 2.91 10.39
CA LEU A 244 -1.88 4.26 9.94
C LEU A 244 -3.38 4.36 9.63
N GLY A 245 -4.04 3.26 9.28
CA GLY A 245 -5.48 3.19 9.09
C GLY A 245 -6.22 3.41 10.42
N ALA A 246 -5.75 2.75 11.49
CA ALA A 246 -6.26 2.97 12.85
C ALA A 246 -5.99 4.41 13.33
N THR A 247 -4.79 4.95 13.10
CA THR A 247 -4.48 6.36 13.40
C THR A 247 -5.43 7.32 12.68
N ALA A 248 -5.80 7.03 11.42
CA ALA A 248 -6.73 7.87 10.67
C ALA A 248 -8.15 7.90 11.26
N GLY A 249 -8.53 6.90 12.07
CA GLY A 249 -9.81 6.83 12.77
C GLY A 249 -9.93 7.77 13.98
N ASP A 250 -8.81 8.22 14.56
CA ASP A 250 -8.79 9.22 15.64
C ASP A 250 -8.70 10.64 15.06
N PRO A 251 -9.53 11.62 15.49
CA PRO A 251 -9.49 12.98 14.95
C PRO A 251 -8.12 13.69 15.05
N ARG A 252 -7.36 13.44 16.12
CA ARG A 252 -5.99 13.99 16.28
C ARG A 252 -5.00 13.24 15.40
N GLY A 253 -5.19 11.92 15.24
CA GLY A 253 -4.42 11.11 14.30
C GLY A 253 -4.62 11.55 12.86
N ALA A 254 -5.86 11.71 12.42
CA ALA A 254 -6.21 12.22 11.09
C ALA A 254 -5.56 13.59 10.80
N ALA A 255 -5.59 14.52 11.77
CA ALA A 255 -4.92 15.81 11.64
C ALA A 255 -3.39 15.68 11.52
N ALA A 256 -2.76 14.75 12.25
CA ALA A 256 -1.33 14.47 12.12
C ALA A 256 -0.99 13.88 10.74
N LEU A 257 -1.80 12.95 10.23
CA LEU A 257 -1.59 12.33 8.92
C LEU A 257 -1.68 13.33 7.77
N GLU A 258 -2.57 14.32 7.84
CA GLU A 258 -2.63 15.39 6.84
C GLU A 258 -1.31 16.17 6.75
N HIS A 259 -0.69 16.46 7.89
CA HIS A 259 0.64 17.10 7.93
C HIS A 259 1.79 16.19 7.48
N LEU A 260 1.57 14.87 7.45
CA LEU A 260 2.56 13.88 7.00
C LEU A 260 2.47 13.59 5.49
N ARG A 261 1.43 14.05 4.79
CA ARG A 261 1.32 13.86 3.33
C ARG A 261 2.50 14.49 2.59
N GLU A 262 2.87 15.71 2.96
CA GLU A 262 4.04 16.40 2.44
C GLU A 262 5.30 15.98 3.22
N ARG A 263 6.38 15.66 2.49
CA ARG A 263 7.63 15.26 3.13
C ARG A 263 8.38 16.46 3.72
N VAL A 264 8.71 16.33 4.98
CA VAL A 264 9.67 17.22 5.65
C VAL A 264 11.10 16.65 5.48
N PRO A 265 12.14 17.47 5.24
CA PRO A 265 13.52 17.00 5.13
C PRO A 265 13.97 16.15 6.32
N GLY A 266 14.56 14.98 6.05
CA GLY A 266 15.03 14.05 7.07
C GLY A 266 13.92 13.34 7.86
N GLN A 267 12.64 13.60 7.57
CA GLN A 267 11.52 12.92 8.22
C GLN A 267 11.23 11.59 7.53
N VAL A 268 11.15 10.52 8.33
CA VAL A 268 10.75 9.18 7.88
C VAL A 268 9.45 8.79 8.57
N LEU A 269 8.43 8.40 7.81
CA LEU A 269 7.21 7.80 8.33
C LEU A 269 7.33 6.27 8.26
N HIS A 270 7.32 5.61 9.40
CA HIS A 270 7.33 4.16 9.51
C HIS A 270 5.98 3.65 10.03
N GLU A 271 5.46 2.63 9.40
CA GLU A 271 4.28 1.87 9.84
C GLU A 271 4.70 0.44 10.20
N HIS A 272 4.19 -0.12 11.29
CA HIS A 272 4.47 -1.52 11.60
C HIS A 272 3.61 -2.45 10.75
N ALA A 273 2.30 -2.33 10.90
CA ALA A 273 1.32 -3.20 10.30
C ALA A 273 0.52 -2.43 9.24
N GLY A 274 0.89 -2.59 7.96
CA GLY A 274 0.20 -1.95 6.84
C GLY A 274 -0.88 -2.85 6.24
N CYS A 275 -2.12 -2.36 6.20
CA CYS A 275 -3.22 -3.09 5.56
C CYS A 275 -3.13 -3.00 4.02
N TRP A 276 -2.87 -4.10 3.33
CA TRP A 276 -2.76 -4.09 1.86
C TRP A 276 -4.11 -4.12 1.14
N THR A 277 -5.18 -4.53 1.83
CA THR A 277 -6.55 -4.56 1.28
C THR A 277 -7.34 -3.28 1.52
N ASP A 278 -6.90 -2.46 2.47
CA ASP A 278 -7.47 -1.14 2.77
C ASP A 278 -6.33 -0.17 3.15
N PRO A 279 -5.54 0.28 2.16
CA PRO A 279 -4.34 1.07 2.42
C PRO A 279 -4.64 2.41 3.11
N PRO A 280 -3.75 2.90 3.99
CA PRO A 280 -3.95 4.14 4.72
C PRO A 280 -3.98 5.37 3.80
N PRO A 281 -4.51 6.52 4.29
CA PRO A 281 -4.62 7.75 3.50
C PRO A 281 -3.28 8.42 3.17
N VAL A 282 -2.18 7.96 3.77
CA VAL A 282 -0.81 8.36 3.44
C VAL A 282 0.06 7.11 3.33
N ALA A 283 0.91 7.05 2.31
CA ALA A 283 1.86 5.95 2.16
C ALA A 283 3.05 6.10 3.12
N ALA A 284 3.33 5.07 3.92
CA ALA A 284 4.52 5.04 4.76
C ALA A 284 5.80 4.99 3.90
N ASP A 285 6.91 5.49 4.44
CA ASP A 285 8.23 5.44 3.80
C ASP A 285 8.87 4.07 3.97
N SER A 286 8.52 3.43 5.07
CA SER A 286 8.88 2.06 5.40
C SER A 286 7.70 1.43 6.12
N VAL A 287 7.42 0.17 5.81
CA VAL A 287 6.45 -0.65 6.54
C VAL A 287 7.15 -1.90 7.05
N THR A 288 6.87 -2.35 8.28
CA THR A 288 7.45 -3.62 8.75
C THR A 288 6.85 -4.79 7.96
N LEU A 289 5.52 -4.90 7.89
CA LEU A 289 4.85 -6.01 7.22
C LEU A 289 3.54 -5.56 6.57
N LEU A 290 3.04 -6.37 5.64
CA LEU A 290 1.71 -6.19 5.06
C LEU A 290 0.75 -7.25 5.57
N HIS A 291 -0.44 -6.85 6.01
CA HIS A 291 -1.49 -7.75 6.45
C HIS A 291 -2.83 -7.45 5.77
N GLN A 292 -3.76 -8.40 5.83
CA GLN A 292 -5.17 -8.14 5.54
C GLN A 292 -5.95 -7.85 6.82
N SER A 293 -5.65 -8.55 7.92
CA SER A 293 -6.24 -8.28 9.23
C SER A 293 -5.19 -8.49 10.31
N ALA A 294 -5.14 -7.59 11.29
CA ALA A 294 -4.16 -7.64 12.37
C ALA A 294 -4.84 -7.40 13.72
N VAL A 295 -4.30 -8.04 14.76
CA VAL A 295 -4.60 -7.78 16.16
C VAL A 295 -3.30 -7.42 16.85
N ALA A 296 -3.22 -6.22 17.43
CA ALA A 296 -2.04 -5.75 18.13
C ALA A 296 -1.74 -6.58 19.39
N PRO A 297 -0.48 -6.67 19.83
CA PRO A 297 -0.08 -7.50 20.98
C PRO A 297 -0.76 -7.11 22.29
N TRP A 298 -1.12 -5.83 22.42
CA TRP A 298 -1.78 -5.23 23.58
C TRP A 298 -3.29 -5.05 23.38
N ALA A 299 -3.83 -5.44 22.22
CA ALA A 299 -5.27 -5.42 21.98
C ALA A 299 -5.96 -6.60 22.68
N GLY A 300 -7.28 -6.46 22.91
CA GLY A 300 -8.11 -7.53 23.43
C GLY A 300 -8.27 -8.66 22.41
N GLY A 301 -7.37 -9.66 22.48
CA GLY A 301 -7.36 -10.81 21.57
C GLY A 301 -8.48 -11.81 21.85
N LEU A 302 -8.74 -12.71 20.90
CA LEU A 302 -9.63 -13.85 21.13
C LEU A 302 -8.93 -14.87 22.04
N ARG A 303 -9.52 -15.18 23.20
CA ARG A 303 -9.07 -16.20 24.14
C ARG A 303 -10.10 -17.31 24.23
N GLN A 304 -9.65 -18.54 24.49
CA GLN A 304 -10.58 -19.61 24.79
C GLN A 304 -11.13 -19.42 26.21
N GLY A 305 -12.45 -19.27 26.33
CA GLY A 305 -13.19 -19.16 27.57
C GLY A 305 -13.14 -20.47 28.38
N ALA A 306 -13.47 -20.36 29.67
CA ALA A 306 -13.44 -21.51 30.59
C ALA A 306 -14.47 -22.61 30.24
N ASP A 307 -15.46 -22.27 29.40
CA ASP A 307 -16.48 -23.17 28.85
C ASP A 307 -16.08 -23.77 27.49
N GLY A 308 -14.88 -23.46 26.99
CA GLY A 308 -14.39 -23.86 25.67
C GLY A 308 -14.85 -22.96 24.52
N GLY A 309 -15.64 -21.91 24.80
CA GLY A 309 -16.02 -20.88 23.84
C GLY A 309 -14.87 -19.95 23.47
N VAL A 310 -15.06 -19.06 22.50
CA VAL A 310 -14.10 -18.00 22.18
C VAL A 310 -14.63 -16.70 22.79
N GLU A 311 -13.90 -16.13 23.73
CA GLU A 311 -14.20 -14.85 24.37
C GLU A 311 -13.20 -13.79 23.91
N GLN A 312 -13.62 -12.53 23.82
CA GLN A 312 -12.69 -11.43 23.64
C GLN A 312 -12.05 -11.10 25.00
N GLY A 313 -10.72 -11.06 25.04
CA GLY A 313 -9.96 -10.57 26.18
C GLY A 313 -10.03 -9.04 26.29
N ASP A 314 -9.71 -8.53 27.47
CA ASP A 314 -9.54 -7.09 27.65
C ASP A 314 -8.20 -6.63 27.05
N ALA A 315 -8.16 -5.40 26.54
CA ALA A 315 -6.90 -4.78 26.13
C ALA A 315 -5.97 -4.56 27.33
N ASP A 316 -4.66 -4.52 27.07
CA ASP A 316 -3.66 -4.32 28.12
C ASP A 316 -3.81 -2.91 28.75
N PRO A 317 -4.17 -2.82 30.05
CA PRO A 317 -4.46 -1.56 30.71
C PRO A 317 -3.19 -0.87 31.22
N ARG A 318 -2.01 -1.50 31.13
CA ARG A 318 -0.75 -0.93 31.63
C ARG A 318 -0.42 0.40 30.92
N PRO A 319 0.31 1.32 31.56
CA PRO A 319 0.81 2.52 30.89
C PRO A 319 1.60 2.20 29.61
N GLU A 320 1.55 3.09 28.62
CA GLU A 320 2.21 2.91 27.33
C GLU A 320 3.71 2.62 27.47
N GLU A 321 4.38 3.24 28.44
CA GLU A 321 5.80 3.05 28.72
C GLU A 321 6.13 1.63 29.20
N GLU A 322 5.25 1.00 29.99
CA GLU A 322 5.45 -0.37 30.47
C GLU A 322 5.26 -1.39 29.35
N ILE A 323 4.32 -1.14 28.43
CA ILE A 323 4.11 -1.99 27.26
C ILE A 323 5.28 -1.82 26.29
N ALA A 324 5.75 -0.59 26.05
CA ALA A 324 6.92 -0.32 25.24
C ALA A 324 8.17 -1.03 25.77
N ALA A 325 8.39 -1.02 27.09
CA ALA A 325 9.48 -1.78 27.71
C ALA A 325 9.34 -3.30 27.50
N SER A 326 8.11 -3.81 27.45
CA SER A 326 7.83 -5.22 27.13
C SER A 326 8.18 -5.57 25.69
N VAL A 327 7.98 -4.63 24.73
CA VAL A 327 8.45 -4.77 23.34
C VAL A 327 9.98 -4.83 23.30
N VAL A 328 10.66 -3.89 23.95
CA VAL A 328 12.14 -3.81 23.95
C VAL A 328 12.78 -5.06 24.58
N ALA A 329 12.13 -5.65 25.59
CA ALA A 329 12.61 -6.84 26.29
C ALA A 329 12.21 -8.17 25.63
N ALA A 330 11.44 -8.15 24.54
CA ALA A 330 10.98 -9.35 23.86
C ALA A 330 12.10 -10.07 23.10
N ASP A 331 11.82 -11.30 22.66
CA ASP A 331 12.67 -12.05 21.75
C ASP A 331 12.30 -11.71 20.30
N PRO A 332 13.21 -11.14 19.49
CA PRO A 332 12.94 -10.79 18.09
C PRO A 332 13.20 -11.95 17.12
N GLU A 333 13.46 -13.17 17.59
CA GLU A 333 13.72 -14.32 16.72
C GLU A 333 12.56 -14.52 15.73
N PRO A 334 12.83 -14.52 14.41
CA PRO A 334 11.79 -14.72 13.40
C PRO A 334 11.16 -16.10 13.51
N ASP A 335 9.87 -16.17 13.24
CA ASP A 335 9.18 -17.43 13.02
C ASP A 335 9.74 -18.16 11.79
N GLU A 336 10.09 -19.44 11.93
CA GLU A 336 10.61 -20.29 10.83
C GLU A 336 9.56 -20.49 9.71
N GLY A 337 8.27 -20.35 10.05
CA GLY A 337 7.16 -20.43 9.11
C GLY A 337 6.94 -21.81 8.50
N ASP A 338 6.49 -21.84 7.25
CA ASP A 338 6.18 -23.08 6.53
C ASP A 338 7.33 -23.60 5.64
N GLY A 339 8.50 -22.94 5.70
CA GLY A 339 9.69 -23.29 4.92
C GLY A 339 9.59 -23.06 3.42
N ARG A 340 8.50 -22.44 2.92
CA ARG A 340 8.30 -22.16 1.48
C ARG A 340 8.60 -20.73 1.10
N THR A 341 8.54 -19.81 2.06
CA THR A 341 8.91 -18.41 1.83
C THR A 341 10.42 -18.29 1.60
N PRO A 342 10.89 -17.54 0.58
CA PRO A 342 12.30 -17.22 0.43
C PRO A 342 12.89 -16.64 1.71
N ALA A 343 14.14 -17.00 2.01
CA ALA A 343 14.82 -16.46 3.18
C ALA A 343 14.83 -14.93 3.13
N ASP A 344 14.38 -14.31 4.22
CA ASP A 344 14.25 -12.86 4.32
C ASP A 344 15.12 -12.28 5.45
N PRO A 345 16.46 -12.36 5.36
CA PRO A 345 17.35 -11.85 6.40
C PRO A 345 17.39 -10.31 6.42
N VAL A 346 17.78 -9.73 7.55
CA VAL A 346 17.91 -8.27 7.72
C VAL A 346 18.90 -7.68 6.71
N GLU A 347 19.97 -8.42 6.38
CA GLU A 347 20.96 -8.05 5.38
C GLU A 347 20.36 -7.92 3.98
N GLY A 348 19.32 -8.71 3.67
CA GLY A 348 18.59 -8.62 2.40
C GLY A 348 17.85 -7.29 2.26
N VAL A 349 17.17 -6.86 3.33
CA VAL A 349 16.51 -5.55 3.39
C VAL A 349 17.52 -4.42 3.29
N ALA A 350 18.63 -4.51 4.04
CA ALA A 350 19.68 -3.49 4.02
C ALA A 350 20.35 -3.36 2.63
N ALA A 351 20.58 -4.49 1.94
CA ALA A 351 21.13 -4.51 0.59
C ALA A 351 20.15 -3.88 -0.42
N PHE A 352 18.85 -4.20 -0.31
CA PHE A 352 17.81 -3.56 -1.12
C PHE A 352 17.82 -2.04 -0.91
N VAL A 353 17.78 -1.58 0.34
CA VAL A 353 17.76 -0.15 0.67
C VAL A 353 19.02 0.56 0.18
N THR A 354 20.20 -0.04 0.36
CA THR A 354 21.47 0.52 -0.14
C THR A 354 21.41 0.80 -1.65
N THR A 355 20.77 -0.10 -2.40
CA THR A 355 20.62 0.01 -3.84
C THR A 355 19.62 1.09 -4.24
N VAL A 356 18.48 1.18 -3.54
CA VAL A 356 17.38 2.08 -3.94
C VAL A 356 17.39 3.46 -3.27
N ARG A 357 18.30 3.72 -2.33
CA ARG A 357 18.30 4.92 -1.45
C ARG A 357 18.24 6.27 -2.19
N ASP A 358 18.80 6.38 -3.39
CA ASP A 358 18.81 7.65 -4.14
C ASP A 358 17.42 8.03 -4.66
N ALA A 359 16.57 7.01 -4.90
CA ALA A 359 15.17 7.15 -5.28
C ALA A 359 14.21 7.11 -4.08
N TRP A 360 14.69 6.75 -2.89
CA TRP A 360 13.91 6.73 -1.65
C TRP A 360 13.70 8.14 -1.07
N LEU A 361 12.63 8.33 -0.29
CA LEU A 361 12.22 9.62 0.30
C LEU A 361 12.04 10.77 -0.70
N ARG A 362 11.54 10.46 -1.91
CA ARG A 362 11.24 11.44 -2.97
C ARG A 362 9.74 11.57 -3.25
N GLY A 363 9.27 12.80 -3.46
CA GLY A 363 7.87 13.13 -3.74
C GLY A 363 6.96 12.99 -2.51
N ASP A 364 5.66 13.21 -2.68
CA ASP A 364 4.72 13.16 -1.56
C ASP A 364 4.35 11.74 -1.14
N ARG A 365 3.68 11.60 0.01
CA ARG A 365 3.16 10.34 0.57
C ARG A 365 1.73 10.07 0.14
N ASP A 366 1.43 10.25 -1.15
CA ASP A 366 0.11 9.96 -1.69
C ASP A 366 -0.28 8.50 -1.44
N ALA A 367 -1.55 8.27 -1.07
CA ALA A 367 -2.08 6.93 -0.89
C ALA A 367 -1.97 6.11 -2.17
N VAL A 368 -1.61 4.83 -2.03
CA VAL A 368 -1.55 3.87 -3.13
C VAL A 368 -2.71 2.89 -2.97
N ARG A 369 -3.74 3.03 -3.80
CA ARG A 369 -4.92 2.16 -3.82
C ARG A 369 -4.79 1.05 -4.86
N SER A 370 -3.65 0.37 -4.88
CA SER A 370 -3.40 -0.79 -5.74
C SER A 370 -2.51 -1.77 -4.99
N THR A 371 -2.75 -3.05 -5.23
CA THR A 371 -1.91 -4.15 -4.72
C THR A 371 -0.69 -4.41 -5.61
N GLY A 372 -0.63 -3.75 -6.77
CA GLY A 372 0.43 -3.92 -7.77
C GLY A 372 0.34 -5.25 -8.53
N PRO A 373 1.41 -5.61 -9.26
CA PRO A 373 1.41 -6.82 -10.09
C PRO A 373 1.65 -8.11 -9.28
N VAL A 374 2.11 -8.00 -8.04
CA VAL A 374 2.26 -9.16 -7.15
C VAL A 374 0.90 -9.55 -6.61
N GLY A 375 0.30 -10.58 -7.21
CA GLY A 375 -0.99 -11.11 -6.79
C GLY A 375 -1.04 -11.48 -5.31
N SER A 376 -2.24 -11.39 -4.73
CA SER A 376 -2.51 -11.89 -3.38
C SER A 376 -3.90 -12.50 -3.29
N SER A 377 -4.02 -13.61 -2.59
CA SER A 377 -5.31 -14.14 -2.14
C SER A 377 -5.90 -13.19 -1.10
N ARG A 378 -7.17 -12.80 -1.28
CA ARG A 378 -7.95 -12.03 -0.30
C ARG A 378 -8.95 -12.96 0.37
N PHE A 379 -8.96 -12.99 1.70
CA PHE A 379 -9.88 -13.80 2.48
C PHE A 379 -11.05 -12.96 2.99
N LEU A 380 -12.28 -13.29 2.62
CA LEU A 380 -13.47 -12.53 3.02
C LEU A 380 -14.06 -12.99 4.34
#